data_AF-A0A096CQJ4-F1
#
_entry.id   AF-A0A096CQJ4-F1
#
_cell.length_a   1.000
_cell.length_b   1.000
_cell.length_c   1.000
_cell.angle_alpha   90.00
_cell.angle_beta   90.00
_cell.angle_gamma   90.00
#
_symmetry.space_group_name_H-M   'P 1'
#
loop_
_entity.id
_entity.type
_entity.pdbx_description
1 polymer ?
#
loop_
_entity_poly.entity_id
_entity_poly.type
_entity_poly.pdbx_seq_one_letter_code
_entity_poly.pdbx_strand_id
1 'polypeptide(L)'
;MGTVKAGFQLLHGLVKLKWVPEILLALHEESKSFSHILSAIPLLSPTELNRKLKLLQQEQIIEKRKDGRYRLLCYGEDVVAICELLVDFYQRHHEKQVS
;
A
#
# COMPACT_ATOMS: atom_id res chain seq x y z
N MET A 1 -20.33 16.61 0.50
CA MET A 1 -20.59 15.41 1.33
C MET A 1 -20.37 14.08 0.60
N GLY A 2 -20.85 13.88 -0.64
CA GLY A 2 -20.73 12.58 -1.35
C GLY A 2 -19.31 12.17 -1.78
N THR A 3 -18.45 13.15 -2.09
CA THR A 3 -17.08 12.93 -2.57
C THR A 3 -16.16 12.31 -1.51
N VAL A 4 -16.30 12.69 -0.24
CA VAL A 4 -15.53 12.10 0.87
C VAL A 4 -15.86 10.62 1.05
N LYS A 5 -17.16 10.26 1.03
CA LYS A 5 -17.60 8.86 1.15
C LYS A 5 -17.10 8.02 -0.03
N ALA A 6 -17.18 8.54 -1.25
CA ALA A 6 -16.67 7.87 -2.45
C ALA A 6 -15.15 7.68 -2.39
N GLY A 7 -14.41 8.71 -1.98
CA GLY A 7 -12.96 8.62 -1.78
C GLY A 7 -12.57 7.56 -0.74
N PHE A 8 -13.28 7.51 0.39
CA PHE A 8 -13.07 6.47 1.40
C PHE A 8 -13.36 5.07 0.86
N GLN A 9 -14.42 4.89 0.07
CA GLN A 9 -14.74 3.59 -0.54
C GLN A 9 -13.66 3.11 -1.52
N LEU A 10 -13.10 4.02 -2.32
CA LEU A 10 -11.98 3.73 -3.22
C LEU A 10 -10.75 3.27 -2.43
N LEU A 11 -10.34 4.07 -1.43
CA LEU A 11 -9.21 3.72 -0.56
C LEU A 11 -9.44 2.39 0.16
N HIS A 12 -10.61 2.22 0.81
CA HIS A 12 -10.98 1.01 1.54
C HIS A 12 -10.92 -0.23 0.65
N GLY A 13 -11.27 -0.10 -0.63
CA GLY A 13 -11.16 -1.17 -1.63
C GLY A 13 -9.74 -1.72 -1.77
N LEU A 14 -8.73 -0.86 -1.67
CA LEU A 14 -7.31 -1.22 -1.74
C LEU A 14 -6.77 -1.69 -0.39
N VAL A 15 -6.99 -0.91 0.68
CA VAL A 15 -6.35 -1.18 1.97
C VAL A 15 -6.90 -2.42 2.67
N LYS A 16 -8.12 -2.84 2.36
CA LYS A 16 -8.69 -4.09 2.90
C LYS A 16 -8.01 -5.35 2.34
N LEU A 17 -7.28 -5.23 1.23
CA LEU A 17 -6.65 -6.37 0.58
C LEU A 17 -5.38 -6.72 1.36
N LYS A 18 -5.34 -7.95 1.90
CA LYS A 18 -4.17 -8.48 2.61
C LYS A 18 -2.88 -8.21 1.82
N TRP A 19 -1.85 -7.73 2.52
CA TRP A 19 -0.52 -7.38 2.03
C TRP A 19 -0.42 -6.11 1.17
N VAL A 20 -1.53 -5.54 0.70
CA VAL A 20 -1.46 -4.33 -0.14
C VAL A 20 -0.90 -3.14 0.64
N PRO A 21 -1.41 -2.79 1.84
CA PRO A 21 -0.85 -1.69 2.61
C PRO A 21 0.66 -1.86 2.86
N GLU A 22 1.09 -3.06 3.26
CA GLU A 22 2.48 -3.36 3.58
C GLU A 22 3.38 -3.29 2.33
N ILE A 23 2.91 -3.75 1.18
CA ILE A 23 3.64 -3.64 -0.10
C ILE A 23 3.80 -2.17 -0.51
N LEU A 24 2.75 -1.36 -0.37
CA LEU A 24 2.80 0.05 -0.74
C LEU A 24 3.72 0.84 0.20
N LEU A 25 3.64 0.59 1.51
CA LEU A 25 4.55 1.18 2.50
C LEU A 25 6.02 0.79 2.22
N ALA A 26 6.29 -0.46 1.85
CA ALA A 26 7.65 -0.90 1.47
C ALA A 26 8.20 -0.21 0.21
N LEU A 27 7.36 0.45 -0.58
CA LEU A 27 7.70 1.18 -1.81
C LEU A 27 7.78 2.70 -1.62
N HIS A 28 7.43 3.23 -0.44
CA HIS A 28 7.24 4.67 -0.22
C HIS A 28 8.50 5.53 -0.48
N GLU A 29 9.67 5.06 -0.05
CA GLU A 29 10.88 5.89 -0.08
C GLU A 29 11.62 5.82 -1.43
N GLU A 30 11.64 4.65 -2.09
CA GLU A 30 12.40 4.45 -3.32
C GLU A 30 11.89 3.25 -4.13
N SER A 31 12.27 3.20 -5.42
CA SER A 31 12.01 2.01 -6.22
C SER A 31 12.71 0.78 -5.66
N LYS A 32 11.98 -0.31 -5.37
CA LYS A 32 12.53 -1.54 -4.78
C LYS A 32 12.46 -2.73 -5.72
N SER A 33 13.41 -3.65 -5.60
CA SER A 33 13.34 -4.93 -6.32
C SER A 33 12.28 -5.85 -5.70
N PHE A 34 11.85 -6.86 -6.45
CA PHE A 34 10.97 -7.93 -5.93
C PHE A 34 11.53 -8.57 -4.65
N SER A 35 12.84 -8.88 -4.64
CA SER A 35 13.50 -9.50 -3.49
C SER A 35 13.48 -8.60 -2.25
N HIS A 36 13.67 -7.29 -2.42
CA HIS A 36 13.65 -6.34 -1.31
C HIS A 36 12.25 -6.22 -0.69
N ILE A 37 11.21 -6.12 -1.54
CA ILE A 37 9.81 -6.07 -1.07
C ILE A 37 9.47 -7.37 -0.32
N LEU A 38 9.86 -8.52 -0.85
CA LEU A 38 9.61 -9.81 -0.22
C LEU A 38 10.31 -9.93 1.15
N SER A 39 11.54 -9.45 1.27
CA SER A 39 12.27 -9.47 2.55
C SER A 39 11.69 -8.54 3.60
N ALA A 40 11.03 -7.45 3.19
CA ALA A 40 10.46 -6.46 4.09
C ALA A 40 9.14 -6.93 4.75
N ILE A 41 8.48 -7.95 4.19
CA ILE A 41 7.15 -8.38 4.63
C ILE A 41 7.20 -9.86 5.04
N PRO A 42 7.40 -10.15 6.33
CA PRO A 42 7.42 -11.51 6.84
C PRO A 42 6.12 -12.25 6.46
N LEU A 43 6.23 -13.56 6.19
CA LEU A 43 5.11 -14.45 5.84
C LEU A 43 4.45 -14.19 4.47
N LEU A 44 4.87 -13.16 3.72
CA LEU A 44 4.45 -12.99 2.34
C LEU A 44 5.17 -14.01 1.46
N SER A 45 4.41 -14.81 0.71
CA SER A 45 5.00 -15.76 -0.24
C SER A 45 5.38 -15.08 -1.56
N PRO A 46 6.39 -15.58 -2.30
CA PRO A 46 6.75 -15.04 -3.61
C PRO A 46 5.58 -15.03 -4.61
N THR A 47 4.76 -16.10 -4.61
CA THR A 47 3.59 -16.21 -5.48
C THR A 47 2.55 -15.15 -5.17
N GLU A 48 2.29 -14.91 -3.88
CA GLU A 48 1.33 -13.90 -3.45
C GLU A 48 1.86 -12.48 -3.72
N LEU A 49 3.15 -12.21 -3.48
CA LEU A 49 3.77 -10.94 -3.85
C LEU A 49 3.62 -10.68 -5.36
N ASN A 50 3.93 -11.66 -6.22
CA ASN A 50 3.79 -11.52 -7.66
C ASN A 50 2.33 -11.23 -8.07
N ARG A 51 1.36 -11.91 -7.45
CA ARG A 51 -0.07 -11.67 -7.68
C ARG A 51 -0.46 -10.24 -7.33
N LYS A 52 0.02 -9.73 -6.18
CA LYS A 52 -0.25 -8.37 -5.72
C LYS A 52 0.42 -7.31 -6.59
N LEU A 53 1.69 -7.50 -6.96
CA LEU A 53 2.37 -6.57 -7.86
C LEU A 53 1.67 -6.47 -9.22
N LYS A 54 1.22 -7.59 -9.79
CA LYS A 54 0.41 -7.59 -11.02
C LYS A 54 -0.88 -6.79 -10.87
N LEU A 55 -1.63 -7.00 -9.77
CA LEU A 55 -2.84 -6.25 -9.46
C LEU A 55 -2.54 -4.74 -9.39
N LEU A 56 -1.55 -4.36 -8.59
CA LEU A 56 -1.18 -2.95 -8.39
C LEU A 56 -0.70 -2.28 -9.69
N GLN A 57 -0.05 -3.02 -10.58
CA GLN A 57 0.30 -2.54 -11.92
C GLN A 57 -0.93 -2.36 -12.81
N GLN A 58 -1.90 -3.29 -12.77
CA GLN A 58 -3.15 -3.20 -13.52
C GLN A 58 -3.99 -1.99 -13.10
N GLU A 59 -4.02 -1.70 -11.81
CA GLU A 59 -4.71 -0.54 -11.21
C GLU A 59 -3.92 0.77 -11.34
N GLN A 60 -2.78 0.79 -12.04
CA GLN A 60 -1.91 1.97 -12.21
C GLN A 60 -1.46 2.61 -10.89
N ILE A 61 -1.31 1.79 -9.84
CA ILE A 61 -0.81 2.22 -8.53
C ILE A 61 0.72 2.19 -8.50
N ILE A 62 1.30 1.20 -9.17
CA ILE A 62 2.75 1.04 -9.28
C ILE A 62 3.16 0.80 -10.73
N GLU A 63 4.43 1.03 -11.03
CA GLU A 63 5.05 0.59 -12.28
C GLU A 63 6.30 -0.24 -12.03
N LYS A 64 6.61 -1.15 -12.97
CA LYS A 64 7.88 -1.86 -13.02
C LYS A 64 8.81 -1.16 -14.01
N ARG A 65 9.92 -0.65 -13.52
CA ARG A 65 10.97 0.01 -14.30
C ARG A 65 11.77 -1.01 -15.13
N LYS A 66 12.52 -0.49 -16.11
CA LYS A 66 13.38 -1.30 -17.00
C LYS A 66 14.45 -2.11 -16.25
N ASP A 67 14.91 -1.63 -15.10
CA ASP A 67 15.87 -2.30 -14.21
C ASP A 67 15.23 -3.38 -13.32
N GLY A 68 13.92 -3.63 -13.48
CA GLY A 68 13.18 -4.62 -12.74
C GLY A 68 12.68 -4.18 -11.37
N ARG A 69 12.95 -2.93 -10.96
CA ARG A 69 12.44 -2.36 -9.71
C ARG A 69 11.03 -1.83 -9.87
N TYR A 70 10.28 -1.81 -8.79
CA TYR A 70 8.92 -1.30 -8.70
C TYR A 70 8.95 0.06 -8.02
N ARG A 71 8.14 1.02 -8.48
CA ARG A 71 7.92 2.30 -7.78
C ARG A 71 6.44 2.65 -7.76
N LEU A 72 6.04 3.47 -6.80
CA LEU A 72 4.71 4.07 -6.76
C LEU A 72 4.54 5.04 -7.94
N LEU A 73 3.32 5.12 -8.44
CA LEU A 73 2.83 6.20 -9.29
C LEU A 73 2.10 7.23 -8.41
N CYS A 74 1.70 8.38 -8.96
CA CYS A 74 1.01 9.44 -8.19
C CYS A 74 -0.16 8.90 -7.36
N TYR A 75 -0.98 8.02 -7.95
CA TYR A 75 -2.09 7.40 -7.22
C TYR A 75 -1.64 6.52 -6.04
N GLY A 76 -0.52 5.81 -6.19
CA GLY A 76 0.06 5.02 -5.10
C GLY A 76 0.65 5.87 -3.98
N GLU A 77 1.30 6.98 -4.30
CA GLU A 77 1.82 7.94 -3.31
C GLU A 77 0.68 8.52 -2.47
N ASP A 78 -0.43 8.91 -3.11
CA ASP A 78 -1.62 9.41 -2.41
C ASP A 78 -2.19 8.36 -1.45
N VAL A 79 -2.27 7.10 -1.88
CA VAL A 79 -2.76 5.99 -1.04
C VAL A 79 -1.84 5.76 0.16
N VAL A 80 -0.52 5.79 -0.03
CA VAL A 80 0.45 5.63 1.07
C VAL A 80 0.33 6.76 2.08
N ALA A 81 0.30 8.02 1.63
CA ALA A 81 0.14 9.16 2.52
C ALA A 81 -1.13 9.05 3.37
N ILE A 82 -2.24 8.57 2.80
CA ILE A 82 -3.47 8.36 3.57
C ILE A 82 -3.31 7.19 4.56
N CYS A 83 -2.65 6.09 4.17
CA CYS A 83 -2.37 4.98 5.08
C CYS A 83 -1.55 5.44 6.29
N GLU A 84 -0.51 6.25 6.08
CA GLU A 84 0.29 6.82 7.17
C GLU A 84 -0.56 7.70 8.08
N LEU A 85 -1.39 8.59 7.52
CA LEU A 85 -2.34 9.40 8.30
C LEU A 85 -3.30 8.55 9.13
N LEU A 86 -3.76 7.40 8.60
CA LEU A 86 -4.64 6.47 9.31
C LEU A 86 -3.90 5.74 10.45
N VAL A 87 -2.65 5.33 10.24
CA VAL A 87 -1.80 4.72 11.27
C VAL A 87 -1.57 5.71 12.41
N ASP A 88 -1.20 6.93 12.06
CA ASP A 88 -1.03 8.07 12.96
C ASP A 88 -2.30 8.36 13.78
N PHE A 89 -3.44 8.40 13.09
CA PHE A 89 -4.74 8.60 13.73
C PHE A 89 -5.05 7.48 14.71
N TYR A 90 -4.83 6.23 14.31
CA TYR A 90 -5.00 5.07 15.17
C TYR A 90 -4.09 5.16 16.40
N GLN A 91 -2.79 5.41 16.24
CA GLN A 91 -1.86 5.53 17.35
C GLN A 91 -2.27 6.62 18.35
N ARG A 92 -2.72 7.78 17.88
CA ARG A 92 -3.14 8.89 18.75
C ARG A 92 -4.45 8.66 19.50
N HIS A 93 -5.35 7.83 18.98
CA HIS A 93 -6.71 7.71 19.49
C HIS A 93 -7.10 6.30 19.97
N HIS A 94 -6.30 5.28 19.67
CA HIS A 94 -6.55 3.90 20.08
C HIS A 94 -6.51 3.72 21.60
N GLU A 95 -5.65 4.45 22.31
CA GLU A 95 -5.59 4.42 23.78
C GLU A 95 -6.90 4.88 24.44
N LYS A 96 -7.72 5.71 23.75
CA LYS A 96 -8.96 6.25 24.30
C LYS A 96 -10.14 5.27 24.30
N GLN A 97 -9.99 4.06 23.74
CA GLN A 97 -11.07 3.07 23.64
C GLN A 97 -10.83 1.79 24.45
N VAL A 98 -9.73 1.70 25.21
CA VAL A 98 -9.40 0.55 26.07
C VAL A 98 -9.37 0.95 27.57
N SER A 99 -10.03 2.07 27.93
CA SER A 99 -10.26 2.50 29.33
C SER A 99 -11.74 2.71 29.61
#